data_AF-A0A6P3VYE5-F1
#
_entry.id   AF-A0A6P3VYE5-F1
#
_cell.length_a   1.000
_cell.length_b   1.000
_cell.length_c   1.000
_cell.angle_alpha   90.00
_cell.angle_beta   90.00
_cell.angle_gamma   90.00
#
_symmetry.space_group_name_H-M   'P 1'
#
loop_
_entity.id
_entity.type
_entity.pdbx_description
1 polymer ?
#
loop_
_entity_poly.entity_id
_entity_poly.type
_entity_poly.pdbx_seq_one_letter_code
_entity_poly.pdbx_strand_id
1 'polypeptide(L)'
;MTLQLPLMETILLWLVSVSSGALQRPDYDDTPTPEFLNPSWMADIPSSRPLSEITMPGTHNTMALYGGGLAECQSWSLPHQLRAGVRFLDVRVRHVGGNLTIHHGISYQYAHFGDVLQAVDAFLKEHPSETVLMRIREELSETRDIYAAVVRYIHTYARWDLLWHSRRMPTMGEARGKIIVLQEFPGPALGMRYSSLHIADDWQVPSMDHVSEKWQSVYNHLEKALVSDRSRMYLTYSSGASIRAWPYALARRVNPLLYDHLTARAGKPRRFGIITADFPGAPLLRDIINFNWGNKTSA
;
A
#
# COMPACT_ATOMS: atom_id res chain seq x y z
N MET A 1 -25.28 12.36 -72.77
CA MET A 1 -26.03 11.23 -72.20
C MET A 1 -25.28 10.80 -70.95
N THR A 2 -25.77 11.23 -69.79
CA THR A 2 -25.22 10.95 -68.46
C THR A 2 -25.46 9.48 -68.10
N LEU A 3 -24.43 8.78 -67.61
CA LEU A 3 -24.56 7.44 -67.04
C LEU A 3 -24.00 7.47 -65.61
N GLN A 4 -24.92 7.29 -64.65
CA GLN A 4 -24.70 7.18 -63.21
C GLN A 4 -24.03 5.84 -62.85
N LEU A 5 -23.06 5.89 -61.93
CA LEU A 5 -22.49 4.72 -61.24
C LEU A 5 -23.42 4.27 -60.09
N PRO A 6 -23.53 2.96 -59.79
CA PRO A 6 -24.33 2.47 -58.67
C PRO A 6 -23.58 2.62 -57.34
N LEU A 7 -24.31 3.04 -56.31
CA LEU A 7 -23.86 3.08 -54.91
C LEU A 7 -23.65 1.66 -54.37
N MET A 8 -22.46 1.36 -53.86
CA MET A 8 -22.23 0.26 -52.91
C MET A 8 -22.51 0.79 -51.50
N GLU A 9 -23.58 0.34 -50.86
CA GLU A 9 -23.82 0.58 -49.44
C GLU A 9 -22.95 -0.35 -48.60
N THR A 10 -21.85 0.17 -48.07
CA THR A 10 -21.08 -0.47 -47.01
C THR A 10 -21.80 -0.30 -45.67
N ILE A 11 -22.34 -1.40 -45.14
CA ILE A 11 -22.85 -1.46 -43.76
C ILE A 11 -21.64 -1.40 -42.82
N LEU A 12 -21.46 -0.26 -42.17
CA LEU A 12 -20.46 -0.07 -41.13
C LEU A 12 -21.02 -0.64 -39.81
N LEU A 13 -20.59 -1.85 -39.44
CA LEU A 13 -20.81 -2.38 -38.09
C LEU A 13 -19.98 -1.55 -37.10
N TRP A 14 -20.66 -0.66 -36.38
CA TRP A 14 -20.11 0.01 -35.21
C TRP A 14 -19.85 -1.03 -34.12
N LEU A 15 -18.60 -1.48 -34.02
CA LEU A 15 -18.09 -2.08 -32.79
C LEU A 15 -18.11 -0.98 -31.72
N VAL A 16 -19.16 -0.96 -30.90
CA VAL A 16 -19.17 -0.20 -29.65
C VAL A 16 -18.06 -0.81 -28.79
N SER A 17 -16.90 -0.16 -28.75
CA SER A 17 -15.91 -0.43 -27.72
C SER A 17 -16.55 -0.05 -26.39
N VAL A 18 -16.99 -1.05 -25.63
CA VAL A 18 -17.29 -0.84 -24.22
C VAL A 18 -15.94 -0.56 -23.57
N SER A 19 -15.56 0.72 -23.48
CA SER A 19 -14.48 1.11 -22.57
C SER A 19 -14.98 0.74 -21.19
N SER A 20 -14.42 -0.31 -20.60
CA SER A 20 -14.63 -0.58 -19.18
C SER A 20 -14.09 0.63 -18.43
N GLY A 21 -14.98 1.52 -18.00
CA GLY A 21 -14.61 2.69 -17.23
C GLY A 21 -13.91 2.26 -15.94
N ALA A 22 -12.98 3.10 -15.48
CA ALA A 22 -12.38 2.93 -14.16
C ALA A 22 -13.49 2.84 -13.09
N LEU A 23 -13.28 1.98 -12.11
CA LEU A 23 -14.19 1.63 -11.04
C LEU A 23 -13.75 2.29 -9.74
N GLN A 24 -14.64 3.08 -9.16
CA GLN A 24 -14.49 3.65 -7.82
C GLN A 24 -15.61 3.12 -6.92
N ARG A 25 -15.24 2.33 -5.92
CA ARG A 25 -16.13 1.73 -4.90
C ARG A 25 -15.53 1.95 -3.51
N PRO A 26 -16.33 1.76 -2.45
CA PRO A 26 -15.83 1.86 -1.07
C PRO A 26 -14.63 0.96 -0.78
N ASP A 27 -14.63 -0.25 -1.33
CA ASP A 27 -13.61 -1.28 -1.12
C ASP A 27 -12.47 -1.26 -2.15
N TYR A 28 -12.68 -0.66 -3.33
CA TYR A 28 -11.78 -0.80 -4.47
C TYR A 28 -11.80 0.44 -5.36
N ASP A 29 -10.63 0.93 -5.77
CA ASP A 29 -10.52 2.10 -6.63
C ASP A 29 -9.35 1.97 -7.63
N ASP A 30 -9.67 1.92 -8.93
CA ASP A 30 -8.69 1.98 -10.02
C ASP A 30 -8.73 3.28 -10.84
N THR A 31 -9.38 4.31 -10.30
CA THR A 31 -9.32 5.68 -10.82
C THR A 31 -8.00 6.36 -10.41
N PRO A 32 -7.55 7.44 -11.08
CA PRO A 32 -6.27 8.10 -10.76
C PRO A 32 -6.28 8.89 -9.44
N THR A 33 -7.44 9.15 -8.84
CA THR A 33 -7.60 10.03 -7.68
C THR A 33 -8.56 9.41 -6.65
N PRO A 34 -8.20 9.41 -5.35
CA PRO A 34 -9.10 8.96 -4.29
C PRO A 34 -10.36 9.82 -4.21
N GLU A 35 -11.48 9.23 -3.80
CA GLU A 35 -12.75 9.91 -3.58
C GLU A 35 -12.63 11.08 -2.57
N PHE A 36 -11.86 10.88 -1.49
CA PHE A 36 -11.55 11.90 -0.49
C PHE A 36 -10.20 11.64 0.20
N LEU A 37 -9.74 12.61 0.97
CA LEU A 37 -8.41 12.62 1.61
C LEU A 37 -8.51 12.60 3.14
N ASN A 38 -7.52 11.98 3.80
CA ASN A 38 -7.31 11.97 5.26
C ASN A 38 -5.82 12.22 5.58
N PRO A 39 -5.25 13.39 5.24
CA PRO A 39 -3.80 13.56 5.22
C PRO A 39 -3.17 13.75 6.61
N SER A 40 -3.94 14.10 7.65
CA SER A 40 -3.43 14.37 9.01
C SER A 40 -4.11 13.51 10.08
N TRP A 41 -4.53 12.28 9.75
CA TRP A 41 -5.34 11.48 10.67
C TRP A 41 -4.60 11.08 11.95
N MET A 42 -3.27 10.98 11.94
CA MET A 42 -2.50 10.64 13.13
C MET A 42 -2.37 11.80 14.14
N ALA A 43 -2.81 13.02 13.80
CA ALA A 43 -2.78 14.19 14.69
C ALA A 43 -3.42 13.91 16.05
N ASP A 44 -4.59 13.28 16.06
CA ASP A 44 -5.38 13.03 17.27
C ASP A 44 -4.93 11.82 18.11
N ILE A 45 -3.86 11.12 17.72
CA ILE A 45 -3.38 9.95 18.46
C ILE A 45 -2.47 10.42 19.62
N PRO A 46 -2.72 9.98 20.87
CA PRO A 46 -1.87 10.35 22.00
C PRO A 46 -0.40 10.01 21.75
N SER A 47 0.51 10.94 22.04
CA SER A 47 1.95 10.75 21.83
C SER A 47 2.54 9.54 22.57
N SER A 48 1.93 9.14 23.68
CA SER A 48 2.34 7.96 24.46
C SER A 48 1.91 6.62 23.85
N ARG A 49 0.97 6.59 22.89
CA ARG A 49 0.47 5.35 22.30
C ARG A 49 1.58 4.70 21.45
N PRO A 50 1.95 3.43 21.69
CA PRO A 50 2.90 2.70 20.83
C PRO A 50 2.36 2.52 19.41
N LEU A 51 3.22 2.58 18.38
CA LEU A 51 2.80 2.30 17.00
C LEU A 51 2.23 0.89 16.83
N SER A 52 2.68 -0.07 17.64
CA SER A 52 2.16 -1.44 17.63
C SER A 52 0.67 -1.53 17.98
N GLU A 53 0.09 -0.48 18.58
CA GLU A 53 -1.33 -0.41 18.95
C GLU A 53 -2.19 0.36 17.94
N ILE A 54 -1.59 0.88 16.88
CA ILE A 54 -2.28 1.68 15.88
C ILE A 54 -2.72 0.80 14.73
N THR A 55 -3.98 0.94 14.35
CA THR A 55 -4.51 0.33 13.13
C THR A 55 -4.27 1.30 11.98
N MET A 56 -3.55 0.91 10.94
CA MET A 56 -3.22 1.82 9.85
C MET A 56 -3.29 1.17 8.47
N PRO A 57 -3.70 1.92 7.45
CA PRO A 57 -3.70 1.44 6.08
C PRO A 57 -2.29 1.42 5.49
N GLY A 58 -2.05 0.41 4.65
CA GLY A 58 -0.88 0.31 3.80
C GLY A 58 -1.24 -0.08 2.37
N THR A 59 -0.26 0.03 1.47
CA THR A 59 -0.39 -0.46 0.09
C THR A 59 0.69 -1.49 -0.19
N HIS A 60 0.29 -2.61 -0.78
CA HIS A 60 1.22 -3.62 -1.29
C HIS A 60 1.85 -3.12 -2.59
N ASN A 61 3.15 -3.37 -2.77
CA ASN A 61 3.90 -2.89 -3.92
C ASN A 61 3.53 -1.43 -4.25
N THR A 62 3.72 -0.53 -3.29
CA THR A 62 3.17 0.85 -3.28
C THR A 62 3.33 1.61 -4.59
N MET A 63 4.46 1.40 -5.27
CA MET A 63 4.82 2.10 -6.50
C MET A 63 4.55 1.29 -7.77
N ALA A 64 3.85 0.16 -7.68
CA ALA A 64 3.52 -0.68 -8.83
C ALA A 64 2.31 -0.13 -9.59
N LEU A 65 2.55 0.95 -10.34
CA LEU A 65 1.58 1.72 -11.11
C LEU A 65 1.57 1.39 -12.61
N TYR A 66 2.54 0.58 -13.07
CA TYR A 66 2.76 0.31 -14.49
C TYR A 66 3.11 -1.16 -14.78
N GLY A 67 2.90 -1.57 -16.03
CA GLY A 67 3.27 -2.90 -16.53
C GLY A 67 2.09 -3.83 -16.77
N GLY A 68 0.87 -3.30 -16.76
CA GLY A 68 -0.36 -4.04 -17.05
C GLY A 68 -0.85 -4.89 -15.89
N GLY A 69 -1.95 -5.61 -16.13
CA GLY A 69 -2.74 -6.24 -15.06
C GLY A 69 -2.03 -7.26 -14.17
N LEU A 70 -0.87 -7.80 -14.58
CA LEU A 70 -0.05 -8.69 -13.75
C LEU A 70 0.93 -7.94 -12.83
N ALA A 71 1.32 -6.73 -13.21
CA ALA A 71 2.30 -5.92 -12.48
C ALA A 71 1.66 -4.80 -11.68
N GLU A 72 0.55 -4.22 -12.14
CA GLU A 72 -0.10 -3.11 -11.47
C GLU A 72 -0.81 -3.57 -10.19
N CYS A 73 -0.49 -2.92 -9.07
CA CYS A 73 -1.10 -3.16 -7.76
C CYS A 73 -1.83 -1.92 -7.23
N GLN A 74 -1.51 -0.74 -7.76
CA GLN A 74 -2.05 0.54 -7.31
C GLN A 74 -2.39 1.44 -8.51
N SER A 75 -3.41 2.29 -8.36
CA SER A 75 -3.85 3.28 -9.34
C SER A 75 -3.45 4.71 -8.96
N TRP A 76 -3.36 4.96 -7.65
CA TRP A 76 -3.01 6.27 -7.12
C TRP A 76 -1.50 6.49 -7.07
N SER A 77 -1.06 7.68 -7.46
CA SER A 77 0.31 8.13 -7.20
C SER A 77 0.64 8.09 -5.70
N LEU A 78 1.91 7.98 -5.33
CA LEU A 78 2.33 8.00 -3.93
C LEU A 78 1.81 9.23 -3.15
N PRO A 79 1.84 10.47 -3.70
CA PRO A 79 1.20 11.61 -3.04
C PRO A 79 -0.31 11.44 -2.80
N HIS A 80 -1.04 10.83 -3.73
CA HIS A 80 -2.47 10.54 -3.54
C HIS A 80 -2.68 9.45 -2.48
N GLN A 81 -1.87 8.39 -2.46
CA GLN A 81 -1.93 7.36 -1.41
C GLN A 81 -1.71 7.95 -0.01
N LEU A 82 -0.65 8.76 0.16
CA LEU A 82 -0.34 9.41 1.43
C LEU A 82 -1.47 10.36 1.86
N ARG A 83 -2.00 11.17 0.95
CA ARG A 83 -3.11 12.08 1.27
C ARG A 83 -4.43 11.35 1.52
N ALA A 84 -4.67 10.21 0.89
CA ALA A 84 -5.85 9.37 1.16
C ALA A 84 -5.81 8.74 2.57
N GLY A 85 -4.60 8.55 3.12
CA GLY A 85 -4.38 8.14 4.51
C GLY A 85 -3.39 6.99 4.68
N VAL A 86 -2.80 6.46 3.61
CA VAL A 86 -1.80 5.38 3.64
C VAL A 86 -0.58 5.79 4.48
N ARG A 87 -0.15 4.93 5.41
CA ARG A 87 1.01 5.17 6.30
C ARG A 87 2.00 4.02 6.34
N PHE A 88 1.70 2.89 5.69
CA PHE A 88 2.67 1.84 5.41
C PHE A 88 2.91 1.72 3.89
N LEU A 89 4.18 1.74 3.50
CA LEU A 89 4.61 1.62 2.11
C LEU A 89 5.45 0.34 1.94
N ASP A 90 5.06 -0.52 0.99
CA ASP A 90 5.85 -1.67 0.53
C ASP A 90 6.70 -1.24 -0.68
N VAL A 91 7.93 -0.78 -0.41
CA VAL A 91 8.85 -0.24 -1.42
C VAL A 91 9.84 -1.33 -1.83
N ARG A 92 9.79 -1.70 -3.11
CA ARG A 92 10.64 -2.73 -3.68
C ARG A 92 11.59 -2.13 -4.72
N VAL A 93 12.87 -2.28 -4.47
CA VAL A 93 13.94 -1.67 -5.28
C VAL A 93 14.75 -2.73 -5.99
N ARG A 94 15.21 -2.49 -7.21
CA ARG A 94 16.24 -3.29 -7.86
C ARG A 94 17.53 -2.50 -7.92
N HIS A 95 18.65 -3.14 -7.60
CA HIS A 95 19.96 -2.52 -7.71
C HIS A 95 20.50 -2.70 -9.13
N VAL A 96 20.52 -1.62 -9.91
CA VAL A 96 20.98 -1.63 -11.31
C VAL A 96 22.04 -0.56 -11.51
N GLY A 97 23.30 -0.98 -11.74
CA GLY A 97 24.40 -0.06 -12.05
C GLY A 97 24.65 1.01 -10.98
N GLY A 98 24.47 0.69 -9.70
CA GLY A 98 24.60 1.65 -8.60
C GLY A 98 23.32 2.44 -8.28
N ASN A 99 22.25 2.29 -9.06
CA ASN A 99 20.96 2.94 -8.82
C ASN A 99 19.97 1.99 -8.15
N LEU A 100 19.05 2.55 -7.37
CA LEU A 100 17.90 1.84 -6.82
C LEU A 100 16.66 2.25 -7.61
N THR A 101 16.28 1.43 -8.59
CA THR A 101 15.05 1.59 -9.39
C THR A 101 13.89 0.88 -8.73
N ILE A 102 12.66 1.35 -8.92
CA ILE A 102 11.46 0.68 -8.42
C ILE A 102 10.99 -0.38 -9.42
N HIS A 103 10.69 -1.58 -8.92
CA HIS A 103 10.23 -2.70 -9.72
C HIS A 103 9.09 -3.47 -9.06
N HIS A 104 8.31 -4.17 -9.89
CA HIS A 104 7.50 -5.32 -9.49
C HIS A 104 7.81 -6.49 -10.44
N GLY A 105 8.42 -7.55 -9.92
CA GLY A 105 9.09 -8.56 -10.71
C GLY A 105 10.08 -7.93 -11.68
N ILE A 106 9.97 -8.29 -12.96
CA ILE A 106 10.79 -7.72 -14.03
C ILE A 106 10.34 -6.33 -14.47
N SER A 107 9.13 -5.89 -14.08
CA SER A 107 8.51 -4.67 -14.59
C SER A 107 9.09 -3.43 -13.90
N TYR A 108 9.77 -2.58 -14.67
CA TYR A 108 10.23 -1.27 -14.21
C TYR A 108 9.03 -0.32 -14.04
N GLN A 109 8.98 0.36 -12.89
CA GLN A 109 7.85 1.22 -12.52
C GLN A 109 8.07 2.70 -12.83
N TYR A 110 9.02 3.02 -13.72
CA TYR A 110 9.32 4.40 -14.13
C TYR A 110 9.66 5.35 -12.95
N ALA A 111 10.21 4.79 -11.86
CA ALA A 111 10.57 5.53 -10.66
C ALA A 111 11.85 4.98 -10.02
N HIS A 112 12.50 5.81 -9.22
CA HIS A 112 13.65 5.48 -8.39
C HIS A 112 13.30 5.60 -6.91
N PHE A 113 14.13 5.00 -6.06
CA PHE A 113 13.96 5.12 -4.61
C PHE A 113 14.04 6.58 -4.11
N GLY A 114 14.79 7.44 -4.82
CA GLY A 114 14.86 8.87 -4.53
C GLY A 114 13.51 9.58 -4.66
N ASP A 115 12.70 9.22 -5.65
CA ASP A 115 11.36 9.80 -5.85
C ASP A 115 10.43 9.47 -4.68
N VAL A 116 10.53 8.24 -4.16
CA VAL A 116 9.78 7.79 -2.97
C VAL A 116 10.19 8.59 -1.74
N LEU A 117 11.50 8.73 -1.51
CA LEU A 117 12.04 9.48 -0.37
C LEU A 117 11.62 10.95 -0.39
N GLN A 118 11.71 11.60 -1.55
CA GLN A 118 11.32 13.01 -1.72
C GLN A 118 9.82 13.22 -1.50
N ALA A 119 8.98 12.33 -2.05
CA ALA A 119 7.53 12.40 -1.84
C ALA A 119 7.15 12.25 -0.36
N VAL A 120 7.79 11.33 0.36
CA VAL A 120 7.54 11.12 1.79
C VAL A 120 8.09 12.27 2.64
N ASP A 121 9.29 12.81 2.36
CA ASP A 121 9.83 13.98 3.05
C ASP A 121 8.94 15.21 2.84
N ALA A 122 8.47 15.45 1.62
CA ALA A 122 7.52 16.53 1.32
C ALA A 122 6.21 16.37 2.11
N PHE A 123 5.65 15.16 2.13
CA PHE A 123 4.44 14.86 2.87
C PHE A 123 4.60 15.06 4.39
N LEU A 124 5.70 14.58 4.97
CA LEU A 124 5.96 14.72 6.42
C LEU A 124 6.29 16.16 6.83
N LYS A 125 6.80 16.99 5.91
CA LYS A 125 6.93 18.45 6.13
C LYS A 125 5.58 19.15 6.14
N GLU A 126 4.68 18.77 5.23
CA GLU A 126 3.32 19.31 5.15
C GLU A 126 2.44 18.85 6.32
N HIS A 127 2.65 17.60 6.77
CA HIS A 127 1.87 16.94 7.83
C HIS A 127 2.79 16.38 8.93
N PRO A 128 3.41 17.23 9.77
CA PRO A 128 4.40 16.81 10.77
C PRO A 128 3.81 15.96 11.91
N SER A 129 2.48 15.89 12.01
CA SER A 129 1.77 14.98 12.91
C SER A 129 1.85 13.52 12.47
N GLU A 130 2.26 13.24 11.24
CA GLU A 130 2.21 11.90 10.67
C GLU A 130 3.55 11.17 10.80
N THR A 131 3.54 9.86 10.59
CA THR A 131 4.74 9.04 10.42
C THR A 131 4.52 8.05 9.28
N VAL A 132 5.57 7.65 8.58
CA VAL A 132 5.46 6.66 7.50
C VAL A 132 6.33 5.46 7.83
N LEU A 133 5.73 4.26 7.85
CA LEU A 133 6.45 3.00 7.89
C LEU A 133 6.79 2.61 6.46
N MET A 134 8.07 2.34 6.19
CA MET A 134 8.54 2.03 4.85
C MET A 134 9.30 0.70 4.87
N ARG A 135 8.66 -0.36 4.36
CA ARG A 135 9.37 -1.59 4.03
C ARG A 135 10.26 -1.32 2.83
N ILE A 136 11.53 -1.69 2.95
CA ILE A 136 12.49 -1.61 1.86
C ILE A 136 13.07 -3.00 1.66
N ARG A 137 12.93 -3.53 0.44
CA ARG A 137 13.46 -4.82 0.03
C ARG A 137 14.00 -4.79 -1.39
N GLU A 138 14.90 -5.71 -1.70
CA GLU A 138 15.34 -5.91 -3.07
C GLU A 138 14.30 -6.73 -3.86
N GLU A 139 13.88 -6.21 -5.02
CA GLU A 139 13.05 -6.89 -6.01
C GLU A 139 13.98 -7.64 -6.99
N LEU A 140 13.75 -8.95 -7.15
CA LEU A 140 14.64 -9.85 -7.92
C LEU A 140 16.11 -9.63 -7.57
N SER A 141 16.47 -10.09 -6.38
CA SER A 141 17.81 -9.86 -5.81
C SER A 141 18.93 -10.42 -6.69
N GLU A 142 19.80 -9.52 -7.15
CA GLU A 142 21.04 -9.88 -7.85
C GLU A 142 22.24 -9.88 -6.90
N THR A 143 22.20 -9.01 -5.88
CA THR A 143 23.34 -8.77 -4.98
C THR A 143 23.06 -9.18 -3.53
N ARG A 144 21.80 -9.12 -3.08
CA ARG A 144 21.38 -9.16 -1.67
C ARG A 144 22.03 -8.10 -0.80
N ASP A 145 22.73 -7.13 -1.39
CA ASP A 145 23.43 -6.07 -0.68
C ASP A 145 23.08 -4.71 -1.29
N ILE A 146 22.04 -4.11 -0.71
CA ILE A 146 21.58 -2.77 -1.06
C ILE A 146 21.87 -1.76 0.06
N TYR A 147 22.54 -2.15 1.15
CA TYR A 147 22.67 -1.30 2.33
C TYR A 147 23.38 0.02 2.01
N ALA A 148 24.57 -0.06 1.40
CA ALA A 148 25.35 1.13 1.04
C ALA A 148 24.61 2.03 0.04
N ALA A 149 23.85 1.43 -0.89
CA ALA A 149 23.03 2.16 -1.84
C ALA A 149 21.87 2.88 -1.14
N VAL A 150 21.14 2.21 -0.25
CA VAL A 150 20.04 2.80 0.52
C VAL A 150 20.54 3.98 1.37
N VAL A 151 21.67 3.81 2.08
CA VAL A 151 22.28 4.91 2.86
C VAL A 151 22.63 6.10 1.98
N ARG A 152 23.28 5.86 0.83
CA ARG A 152 23.60 6.93 -0.14
C ARG A 152 22.33 7.66 -0.60
N TYR A 153 21.29 6.91 -0.98
CA TYR A 153 20.02 7.51 -1.41
C TYR A 153 19.37 8.35 -0.31
N ILE A 154 19.41 7.92 0.95
CA ILE A 154 18.87 8.68 2.08
C ILE A 154 19.62 9.99 2.27
N HIS A 155 20.95 10.00 2.14
CA HIS A 155 21.74 11.23 2.21
C HIS A 155 21.50 12.18 1.03
N THR A 156 21.24 11.63 -0.16
CA THR A 156 21.06 12.43 -1.38
C THR A 156 19.65 13.00 -1.52
N TYR A 157 18.62 12.20 -1.22
CA TYR A 157 17.22 12.50 -1.56
C TYR A 157 16.33 12.76 -0.35
N ALA A 158 16.83 12.53 0.87
CA ALA A 158 16.14 12.81 2.11
C ALA A 158 17.13 13.47 3.10
N ARG A 159 16.77 13.48 4.39
CA ARG A 159 17.64 13.93 5.47
C ARG A 159 17.89 12.76 6.41
N TRP A 160 19.12 12.59 6.88
CA TRP A 160 19.45 11.47 7.77
C TRP A 160 18.61 11.48 9.05
N ASP A 161 18.30 12.66 9.58
CA ASP A 161 17.45 12.83 10.76
C ASP A 161 15.96 12.57 10.48
N LEU A 162 15.54 12.39 9.22
CA LEU A 162 14.18 11.99 8.87
C LEU A 162 13.88 10.56 9.34
N LEU A 163 14.88 9.71 9.51
CA LEU A 163 14.67 8.33 9.94
C LEU A 163 14.53 8.19 11.45
N TRP A 164 13.79 7.16 11.84
CA TRP A 164 13.86 6.58 13.17
C TRP A 164 14.99 5.55 13.27
N HIS A 165 16.11 5.97 13.85
CA HIS A 165 17.32 5.14 14.00
C HIS A 165 17.27 4.19 15.20
N SER A 166 16.21 3.40 15.32
CA SER A 166 16.11 2.38 16.36
C SER A 166 15.34 1.15 15.90
N ARG A 167 15.70 0.00 16.49
CA ARG A 167 15.00 -1.27 16.30
C ARG A 167 13.76 -1.42 17.18
N ARG A 168 13.58 -0.54 18.17
CA ARG A 168 12.43 -0.61 19.07
C ARG A 168 11.17 -0.07 18.40
N MET A 169 10.04 -0.62 18.81
CA MET A 169 8.74 -0.04 18.51
C MET A 169 8.68 1.38 19.10
N PRO A 170 8.52 2.44 18.29
CA PRO A 170 8.40 3.79 18.82
C PRO A 170 6.99 4.05 19.35
N THR A 171 6.89 5.03 20.24
CA THR A 171 5.63 5.70 20.53
C THR A 171 5.27 6.68 19.41
N MET A 172 4.01 7.09 19.32
CA MET A 172 3.61 8.12 18.35
C MET A 172 4.45 9.39 18.45
N GLY A 173 4.70 9.89 19.66
CA GLY A 173 5.48 11.11 19.86
C GLY A 173 6.89 11.02 19.27
N GLU A 174 7.51 9.84 19.33
CA GLU A 174 8.83 9.59 18.74
C GLU A 174 8.79 9.39 17.24
N ALA A 175 7.67 8.88 16.71
CA ALA A 175 7.50 8.58 15.30
C ALA A 175 7.10 9.79 14.44
N ARG A 176 6.41 10.78 15.03
CA ARG A 176 5.92 11.98 14.31
C ARG A 176 7.04 12.67 13.53
N GLY A 177 6.77 12.97 12.26
CA GLY A 177 7.72 13.58 11.33
C GLY A 177 8.86 12.66 10.90
N LYS A 178 8.77 11.34 11.14
CA LYS A 178 9.82 10.36 10.81
C LYS A 178 9.36 9.28 9.84
N ILE A 179 10.33 8.76 9.10
CA ILE A 179 10.23 7.47 8.40
C ILE A 179 10.72 6.36 9.33
N ILE A 180 9.88 5.38 9.59
CA ILE A 180 10.26 4.13 10.27
C ILE A 180 10.62 3.11 9.20
N VAL A 181 11.92 2.89 8.99
CA VAL A 181 12.38 1.87 8.04
C VAL A 181 12.07 0.49 8.61
N LEU A 182 11.37 -0.33 7.82
CA LEU A 182 11.20 -1.77 8.03
C LEU A 182 12.18 -2.48 7.09
N GLN A 183 13.40 -2.70 7.59
CA GLN A 183 14.52 -3.19 6.82
C GLN A 183 14.38 -4.69 6.52
N GLU A 184 14.34 -5.04 5.23
CA GLU A 184 14.34 -6.42 4.71
C GLU A 184 15.54 -6.63 3.77
N PHE A 185 16.72 -6.29 4.26
CA PHE A 185 18.01 -6.55 3.64
C PHE A 185 19.10 -6.58 4.74
N PRO A 186 20.24 -7.25 4.51
CA PRO A 186 21.33 -7.32 5.49
C PRO A 186 21.98 -5.96 5.75
N GLY A 187 22.90 -5.92 6.72
CA GLY A 187 23.64 -4.72 7.09
C GLY A 187 23.20 -4.09 8.41
N PRO A 188 23.86 -2.98 8.83
CA PRO A 188 23.49 -2.23 10.02
C PRO A 188 22.02 -1.79 10.00
N ALA A 189 21.47 -1.49 11.17
CA ALA A 189 20.05 -1.12 11.26
C ALA A 189 19.85 0.36 10.94
N LEU A 190 19.02 0.62 9.94
CA LEU A 190 18.48 1.96 9.64
C LEU A 190 17.16 2.23 10.37
N GLY A 191 16.56 1.17 10.93
CA GLY A 191 15.31 1.20 11.67
C GLY A 191 15.00 -0.18 12.23
N MET A 192 13.73 -0.55 12.19
CA MET A 192 13.26 -1.85 12.63
C MET A 192 13.54 -2.93 11.59
N ARG A 193 13.66 -4.19 12.05
CA ARG A 193 13.69 -5.35 11.15
C ARG A 193 12.28 -5.66 10.70
N TYR A 194 12.06 -5.86 9.40
CA TYR A 194 10.76 -6.28 8.87
C TYR A 194 10.26 -7.55 9.58
N SER A 195 11.15 -8.53 9.79
CA SER A 195 10.88 -9.79 10.49
C SER A 195 10.52 -9.67 11.98
N SER A 196 10.59 -8.48 12.58
CA SER A 196 10.15 -8.27 13.96
C SER A 196 8.63 -8.25 14.11
N LEU A 197 7.91 -7.91 13.02
CA LEU A 197 6.45 -7.88 12.95
C LEU A 197 5.86 -9.31 12.95
N HIS A 198 4.57 -9.41 13.28
CA HIS A 198 3.79 -10.61 13.04
C HIS A 198 3.08 -10.46 11.69
N ILE A 199 3.49 -11.25 10.70
CA ILE A 199 3.15 -11.02 9.28
C ILE A 199 2.31 -12.18 8.74
N ALA A 200 1.25 -11.86 8.00
CA ALA A 200 0.55 -12.80 7.12
C ALA A 200 0.63 -12.30 5.68
N ASP A 201 1.35 -13.06 4.84
CA ASP A 201 1.64 -12.73 3.44
C ASP A 201 1.51 -13.98 2.54
N ASP A 202 0.34 -14.63 2.59
CA ASP A 202 -0.01 -15.71 1.67
C ASP A 202 -0.33 -15.10 0.28
N TRP A 203 0.70 -14.61 -0.40
CA TRP A 203 0.58 -13.85 -1.64
C TRP A 203 0.38 -14.73 -2.88
N GLN A 204 0.78 -16.01 -2.81
CA GLN A 204 0.63 -16.96 -3.92
C GLN A 204 -0.81 -17.48 -3.97
N VAL A 205 -1.61 -16.90 -4.87
CA VAL A 205 -3.02 -17.28 -5.07
C VAL A 205 -3.13 -18.00 -6.42
N PRO A 206 -3.18 -19.35 -6.47
CA PRO A 206 -3.01 -20.10 -7.73
C PRO A 206 -4.05 -19.81 -8.81
N SER A 207 -5.29 -19.47 -8.43
CA SER A 207 -6.38 -19.06 -9.32
C SER A 207 -7.44 -18.27 -8.55
N MET A 208 -8.39 -17.67 -9.26
CA MET A 208 -9.56 -17.02 -8.65
C MET A 208 -10.45 -17.96 -7.82
N ASP A 209 -10.29 -19.29 -7.94
CA ASP A 209 -11.00 -20.25 -7.09
C ASP A 209 -10.47 -20.26 -5.66
N HIS A 210 -9.25 -19.75 -5.43
CA HIS A 210 -8.56 -19.74 -4.14
C HIS A 210 -8.78 -18.45 -3.34
N VAL A 211 -9.78 -17.64 -3.73
CA VAL A 211 -10.15 -16.40 -3.03
C VAL A 211 -10.55 -16.70 -1.58
N SER A 212 -11.25 -17.81 -1.34
CA SER A 212 -11.68 -18.22 0.01
C SER A 212 -10.49 -18.47 0.93
N GLU A 213 -9.45 -19.14 0.45
CA GLU A 213 -8.25 -19.49 1.18
C GLU A 213 -7.44 -18.24 1.50
N LYS A 214 -7.29 -17.36 0.50
CA LYS A 214 -6.68 -16.05 0.71
C LYS A 214 -7.42 -15.26 1.78
N TRP A 215 -8.75 -15.19 1.68
CA TRP A 215 -9.57 -14.51 2.65
C TRP A 215 -9.47 -15.14 4.05
N GLN A 216 -9.47 -16.47 4.14
CA GLN A 216 -9.35 -17.16 5.42
C GLN A 216 -8.04 -16.83 6.13
N SER A 217 -6.93 -16.73 5.38
CA SER A 217 -5.64 -16.29 5.93
C SER A 217 -5.71 -14.86 6.47
N VAL A 218 -6.25 -13.93 5.67
CA VAL A 218 -6.46 -12.52 6.08
C VAL A 218 -7.32 -12.44 7.34
N TYR A 219 -8.49 -13.09 7.32
CA TYR A 219 -9.43 -13.15 8.44
C TYR A 219 -8.77 -13.68 9.71
N ASN A 220 -8.09 -14.83 9.63
CA ASN A 220 -7.44 -15.45 10.78
C ASN A 220 -6.38 -14.53 11.39
N HIS A 221 -5.62 -13.81 10.56
CA HIS A 221 -4.59 -12.91 11.03
C HIS A 221 -5.17 -11.64 11.70
N LEU A 222 -6.24 -11.08 11.13
CA LEU A 222 -6.97 -9.95 11.71
C LEU A 222 -7.58 -10.31 13.07
N GLU A 223 -8.24 -11.46 13.17
CA GLU A 223 -8.83 -11.92 14.43
C GLU A 223 -7.75 -12.22 15.49
N LYS A 224 -6.60 -12.75 15.07
CA LYS A 224 -5.46 -12.94 15.97
C LYS A 224 -4.92 -11.61 16.50
N ALA A 225 -4.84 -10.58 15.65
CA ALA A 225 -4.34 -9.26 16.06
C ALA A 225 -5.19 -8.65 17.20
N LEU A 226 -6.50 -8.88 17.19
CA LEU A 226 -7.44 -8.35 18.19
C LEU A 226 -7.21 -8.84 19.62
N VAL A 227 -6.73 -10.08 19.78
CA VAL A 227 -6.62 -10.76 21.09
C VAL A 227 -5.17 -10.97 21.55
N SER A 228 -4.21 -10.66 20.69
CA SER A 228 -2.78 -10.89 20.93
C SER A 228 -2.11 -9.81 21.79
N ASP A 229 -0.88 -10.09 22.21
CA ASP A 229 0.00 -9.13 22.87
C ASP A 229 0.18 -7.86 22.03
N ARG A 230 0.08 -6.72 22.71
CA ARG A 230 0.14 -5.36 22.15
C ARG A 230 1.57 -4.88 21.86
N SER A 231 2.58 -5.64 22.30
CA SER A 231 4.00 -5.30 22.09
C SER A 231 4.49 -5.47 20.64
N ARG A 232 3.86 -6.35 19.84
CA ARG A 232 4.29 -6.66 18.46
C ARG A 232 3.31 -6.13 17.43
N MET A 233 3.79 -5.37 16.45
CA MET A 233 2.94 -4.87 15.36
C MET A 233 2.57 -6.00 14.39
N TYR A 234 1.30 -6.01 13.97
CA TYR A 234 0.75 -6.96 13.01
C TYR A 234 0.75 -6.33 11.61
N LEU A 235 1.02 -7.13 10.60
CA LEU A 235 0.97 -6.72 9.19
C LEU A 235 0.26 -7.78 8.36
N THR A 236 -0.90 -7.42 7.83
CA THR A 236 -1.78 -8.32 7.07
C THR A 236 -1.82 -7.89 5.61
N TYR A 237 -1.38 -8.77 4.70
CA TYR A 237 -1.54 -8.57 3.26
C TYR A 237 -2.84 -9.20 2.77
N SER A 238 -3.79 -8.37 2.32
CA SER A 238 -4.97 -8.83 1.58
C SER A 238 -4.68 -9.03 0.08
N SER A 239 -3.55 -8.52 -0.41
CA SER A 239 -3.07 -8.67 -1.78
C SER A 239 -2.52 -10.05 -2.09
N GLY A 240 -2.43 -10.39 -3.37
CA GLY A 240 -1.89 -11.64 -3.87
C GLY A 240 -1.92 -11.69 -5.39
N ALA A 241 -1.21 -12.64 -5.99
CA ALA A 241 -1.14 -12.73 -7.44
C ALA A 241 -0.79 -14.14 -7.92
N SER A 242 -1.21 -14.43 -9.15
CA SER A 242 -0.65 -15.43 -10.05
C SER A 242 -1.05 -15.14 -11.50
N ILE A 243 -0.55 -15.93 -12.44
CA ILE A 243 -0.98 -15.87 -13.85
C ILE A 243 -2.49 -16.09 -14.06
N ARG A 244 -3.20 -16.70 -13.08
CA ARG A 244 -4.66 -16.94 -13.11
C ARG A 244 -5.43 -16.18 -12.01
N ALA A 245 -4.76 -15.31 -11.27
CA ALA A 245 -5.35 -14.44 -10.26
C ALA A 245 -4.60 -13.12 -10.27
N TRP A 246 -4.97 -12.23 -11.18
CA TRP A 246 -4.28 -10.95 -11.36
C TRP A 246 -4.58 -10.02 -10.18
N PRO A 247 -3.62 -9.17 -9.73
CA PRO A 247 -3.80 -8.27 -8.60
C PRO A 247 -5.15 -7.55 -8.55
N TYR A 248 -5.56 -6.87 -9.63
CA TYR A 248 -6.84 -6.17 -9.66
C TYR A 248 -8.04 -7.12 -9.54
N ALA A 249 -7.98 -8.31 -10.17
CA ALA A 249 -9.07 -9.26 -10.17
C ALA A 249 -9.27 -9.87 -8.77
N LEU A 250 -8.16 -10.15 -8.08
CA LEU A 250 -8.16 -10.63 -6.70
C LEU A 250 -8.65 -9.53 -5.75
N ALA A 251 -8.14 -8.30 -5.87
CA ALA A 251 -8.55 -7.16 -5.06
C ALA A 251 -10.06 -6.90 -5.14
N ARG A 252 -10.65 -6.99 -6.34
CA ARG A 252 -12.11 -6.87 -6.56
C ARG A 252 -12.96 -7.92 -5.84
N ARG A 253 -12.35 -9.01 -5.33
CA ARG A 253 -13.00 -10.08 -4.56
C ARG A 253 -12.63 -10.08 -3.09
N VAL A 254 -11.36 -9.83 -2.74
CA VAL A 254 -10.89 -9.84 -1.35
C VAL A 254 -11.18 -8.52 -0.64
N ASN A 255 -11.07 -7.37 -1.31
CA ASN A 255 -11.33 -6.08 -0.65
C ASN A 255 -12.80 -5.93 -0.18
N PRO A 256 -13.84 -6.38 -0.93
CA PRO A 256 -15.20 -6.40 -0.39
C PRO A 256 -15.32 -7.21 0.90
N LEU A 257 -14.72 -8.41 0.96
CA LEU A 257 -14.76 -9.25 2.16
C LEU A 257 -14.06 -8.57 3.35
N LEU A 258 -12.93 -7.91 3.08
CA LEU A 258 -12.23 -7.10 4.06
C LEU A 258 -13.09 -5.93 4.54
N TYR A 259 -13.70 -5.19 3.62
CA TYR A 259 -14.56 -4.05 3.92
C TYR A 259 -15.77 -4.47 4.76
N ASP A 260 -16.46 -5.55 4.39
CA ASP A 260 -17.60 -6.10 5.14
C ASP A 260 -17.18 -6.55 6.55
N HIS A 261 -16.01 -7.19 6.67
CA HIS A 261 -15.48 -7.62 7.97
C HIS A 261 -15.18 -6.45 8.91
N LEU A 262 -14.59 -5.38 8.38
CA LEU A 262 -14.25 -4.17 9.13
C LEU A 262 -15.51 -3.38 9.49
N THR A 263 -16.41 -3.13 8.54
CA THR A 263 -17.68 -2.41 8.81
C THR A 263 -18.53 -3.12 9.86
N ALA A 264 -18.59 -4.45 9.85
CA ALA A 264 -19.27 -5.25 10.88
C ALA A 264 -18.71 -5.07 12.31
N ARG A 265 -17.49 -4.52 12.45
CA ARG A 265 -16.80 -4.29 13.73
C ARG A 265 -16.66 -2.80 14.07
N ALA A 266 -17.23 -1.92 13.25
CA ALA A 266 -17.14 -0.47 13.44
C ALA A 266 -17.71 0.00 14.79
N GLY A 267 -17.33 1.20 15.20
CA GLY A 267 -17.89 1.89 16.36
C GLY A 267 -17.15 1.71 17.68
N LYS A 268 -16.13 0.85 17.75
CA LYS A 268 -15.23 0.76 18.91
C LYS A 268 -13.77 0.73 18.44
N PRO A 269 -12.82 1.26 19.25
CA PRO A 269 -11.42 1.13 18.92
C PRO A 269 -11.03 -0.34 18.82
N ARG A 270 -10.31 -0.71 17.76
CA ARG A 270 -9.78 -2.06 17.53
C ARG A 270 -8.36 -1.97 17.02
N ARG A 271 -7.60 -3.03 17.31
CA ARG A 271 -6.20 -3.13 16.94
C ARG A 271 -6.03 -4.26 15.93
N PHE A 272 -5.99 -3.91 14.65
CA PHE A 272 -5.67 -4.84 13.57
C PHE A 272 -4.21 -4.73 13.11
N GLY A 273 -3.50 -3.68 13.54
CA GLY A 273 -2.17 -3.37 13.04
C GLY A 273 -2.23 -2.76 11.64
N ILE A 274 -1.27 -3.11 10.80
CA ILE A 274 -1.20 -2.67 9.42
C ILE A 274 -2.04 -3.60 8.55
N ILE A 275 -2.94 -3.02 7.75
CA ILE A 275 -3.70 -3.75 6.73
C ILE A 275 -3.29 -3.20 5.37
N THR A 276 -2.73 -4.05 4.51
CA THR A 276 -2.27 -3.65 3.18
C THR A 276 -3.14 -4.27 2.11
N ALA A 277 -3.51 -3.49 1.10
CA ALA A 277 -4.33 -3.93 -0.02
C ALA A 277 -3.76 -3.47 -1.36
N ASP A 278 -4.22 -4.14 -2.43
CA ASP A 278 -4.11 -3.65 -3.80
C ASP A 278 -5.37 -2.84 -4.14
N PHE A 279 -5.20 -1.72 -4.85
CA PHE A 279 -6.27 -0.83 -5.30
C PHE A 279 -7.32 -0.48 -4.21
N PRO A 280 -6.94 -0.09 -2.98
CA PRO A 280 -7.93 0.18 -1.94
C PRO A 280 -8.78 1.40 -2.26
N GLY A 281 -10.09 1.33 -1.97
CA GLY A 281 -10.97 2.50 -1.99
C GLY A 281 -10.74 3.43 -0.80
N ALA A 282 -11.03 4.73 -0.97
CA ALA A 282 -10.86 5.72 0.10
C ALA A 282 -11.74 5.42 1.34
N PRO A 283 -13.01 4.96 1.21
CA PRO A 283 -13.79 4.48 2.34
C PRO A 283 -13.16 3.32 3.12
N LEU A 284 -12.56 2.33 2.45
CA LEU A 284 -11.82 1.25 3.12
C LEU A 284 -10.68 1.80 3.97
N LEU A 285 -9.89 2.75 3.44
CA LEU A 285 -8.81 3.38 4.21
C LEU A 285 -9.36 4.12 5.44
N ARG A 286 -10.46 4.85 5.28
CA ARG A 286 -11.13 5.56 6.38
C ARG A 286 -11.59 4.62 7.48
N ASP A 287 -12.16 3.46 7.13
CA ASP A 287 -12.63 2.50 8.11
C ASP A 287 -11.46 1.89 8.90
N ILE A 288 -10.35 1.57 8.22
CA ILE A 288 -9.10 1.14 8.87
C ILE A 288 -8.63 2.22 9.85
N ILE A 289 -8.58 3.49 9.41
CA ILE A 289 -8.17 4.65 10.22
C ILE A 289 -9.08 4.84 11.43
N ASN A 290 -10.40 4.70 11.27
CA ASN A 290 -11.38 4.95 12.32
C ASN A 290 -11.25 4.02 13.52
N PHE A 291 -10.66 2.84 13.38
CA PHE A 291 -10.42 1.93 14.51
C PHE A 291 -9.44 2.46 15.57
N ASN A 292 -8.74 3.56 15.31
CA ASN A 292 -7.90 4.21 16.33
C ASN A 292 -8.72 4.98 17.37
N TRP A 293 -9.98 5.26 17.05
CA TRP A 293 -10.94 5.96 17.89
C TRP A 293 -12.22 5.13 18.04
N GLY A 294 -13.02 5.40 19.07
CA GLY A 294 -14.42 4.93 19.04
C GLY A 294 -15.18 5.72 17.98
N ASN A 295 -16.46 5.42 17.74
CA ASN A 295 -17.30 6.38 17.02
C ASN A 295 -17.14 7.75 17.69
N LYS A 296 -16.45 8.67 17.01
CA LYS A 296 -16.61 10.09 17.28
C LYS A 296 -18.05 10.34 16.86
N THR A 297 -18.96 10.48 17.82
CA THR A 297 -20.26 11.09 17.54
C THR A 297 -19.94 12.39 16.81
N SER A 298 -20.32 12.46 15.54
CA SER A 298 -20.26 13.67 14.74
C SER A 298 -20.90 14.79 15.55
N ALA A 299 -20.07 15.71 16.03
CA ALA A 299 -20.50 17.01 16.51
C ALA A 299 -20.43 17.98 15.33
#